data_AF-A0A9W9E4A6-F1
#
_entry.id   AF-A0A9W9E4A6-F1
#
_cell.length_a   1.000
_cell.length_b   1.000
_cell.length_c   1.000
_cell.angle_alpha   90.00
_cell.angle_beta   90.00
_cell.angle_gamma   90.00
#
_symmetry.space_group_name_H-M   'P 1'
#
loop_
_entity.id
_entity.type
_entity.pdbx_description
1 polymer ?
#
loop_
_entity_poly.entity_id
_entity_poly.type
_entity_poly.pdbx_seq_one_letter_code
_entity_poly.pdbx_strand_id
1 'polypeptide(L)'
;MRGSLRLPNGLRAARASVRSTSILPPRLAASTSAVSQTAINAPILRNHIFNLSCKSFHTIPSLSKNRDRDAIPDNSHRTSFSELDVLGSVPVPSTSVDVCMHDGFGLNSGITIAGGDGALLVNGEAFAWRPWEVSGKMKLVNEKGQFEVPAEAFGLFDVLWPRPDLLVIGVGKTNLPLSPRTRQHLTQLGMRVEMLDTRNAAAQFNLLATERGVSDVAAALIPIGWEEGSGVVS
;
A
#
# COMPACT_ATOMS: atom_id res chain seq x y z
N MET A 1 25.17 72.81 10.72
CA MET A 1 26.46 72.86 10.02
C MET A 1 26.75 71.49 9.44
N ARG A 2 26.98 71.44 8.11
CA ARG A 2 27.82 70.50 7.32
C ARG A 2 27.72 68.99 7.61
N GLY A 3 27.45 68.10 6.66
CA GLY A 3 27.40 68.25 5.22
C GLY A 3 27.06 66.93 4.54
N SER A 4 26.34 67.06 3.43
CA SER A 4 26.08 66.05 2.41
C SER A 4 27.34 65.82 1.56
N LEU A 5 27.60 64.58 1.13
CA LEU A 5 28.33 64.30 -0.11
C LEU A 5 27.74 63.04 -0.77
N ARG A 6 27.10 63.29 -1.92
CA ARG A 6 26.73 62.33 -2.96
C ARG A 6 27.90 62.08 -3.93
N LEU A 7 27.66 61.12 -4.83
CA LEU A 7 28.18 60.93 -6.22
C LEU A 7 29.43 60.02 -6.36
N PRO A 8 29.73 59.47 -7.56
CA PRO A 8 28.83 58.80 -8.52
C PRO A 8 29.50 57.64 -9.35
N ASN A 9 28.69 57.02 -10.23
CA ASN A 9 28.95 56.59 -11.62
C ASN A 9 30.07 55.58 -12.01
N GLY A 10 29.67 54.67 -12.92
CA GLY A 10 30.51 54.11 -14.00
C GLY A 10 30.18 52.65 -14.33
N LEU A 11 29.13 52.29 -15.08
CA LEU A 11 29.01 52.26 -16.56
C LEU A 11 30.18 51.59 -17.32
N ARG A 12 29.92 50.38 -17.86
CA ARG A 12 30.20 49.83 -19.22
C ARG A 12 30.16 48.29 -19.14
N ALA A 13 29.29 47.51 -19.79
CA ALA A 13 28.86 47.42 -21.19
C ALA A 13 29.96 46.99 -22.19
N ALA A 14 29.97 45.70 -22.54
CA ALA A 14 30.34 45.13 -23.86
C ALA A 14 29.85 43.66 -23.85
N ARG A 15 28.72 43.29 -24.48
CA ARG A 15 28.55 42.95 -25.90
C ARG A 15 29.73 42.15 -26.50
N ALA A 16 29.53 40.84 -26.63
CA ALA A 16 30.09 40.06 -27.73
C ALA A 16 28.96 39.21 -28.34
N SER A 17 28.53 39.67 -29.51
CA SER A 17 27.62 39.00 -30.44
C SER A 17 28.47 38.11 -31.33
N VAL A 18 28.13 36.83 -31.44
CA VAL A 18 28.56 36.02 -32.59
C VAL A 18 27.31 35.46 -33.24
N ARG A 19 26.90 36.16 -34.29
CA ARG A 19 25.94 35.75 -35.31
C ARG A 19 26.77 35.44 -36.55
N SER A 20 26.60 34.26 -37.13
CA SER A 20 26.81 33.93 -38.57
C SER A 20 26.73 32.42 -38.72
N THR A 21 26.14 31.79 -39.73
CA THR A 21 25.27 32.19 -40.85
C THR A 21 24.73 30.87 -41.42
N SER A 22 23.48 30.92 -41.89
CA SER A 22 22.73 29.90 -42.61
C SER A 22 23.37 29.39 -43.90
N ILE A 23 23.23 28.08 -44.20
CA ILE A 23 23.13 27.55 -45.58
C ILE A 23 22.13 26.37 -45.63
N LEU A 24 20.99 26.61 -46.25
CA LEU A 24 20.14 25.70 -47.06
C LEU A 24 20.46 26.04 -48.55
N PRO A 25 20.02 25.36 -49.65
CA PRO A 25 19.02 24.26 -49.88
C PRO A 25 19.63 23.18 -50.88
N PRO A 26 18.94 22.36 -51.73
CA PRO A 26 17.54 22.35 -52.20
C PRO A 26 16.74 21.03 -52.21
N ARG A 27 15.46 21.24 -52.57
CA ARG A 27 14.28 20.36 -52.66
C ARG A 27 14.26 19.42 -53.88
N LEU A 28 13.24 18.53 -53.82
CA LEU A 28 12.46 17.82 -54.86
C LEU A 28 12.78 16.31 -54.88
N ALA A 29 11.83 15.37 -54.87
CA ALA A 29 10.46 15.41 -55.40
C ALA A 29 9.48 14.52 -54.61
N ALA A 30 8.20 14.78 -54.85
CA ALA A 30 7.04 14.05 -54.37
C ALA A 30 6.95 12.63 -54.96
N SER A 31 6.30 11.72 -54.24
CA SER A 31 5.59 10.59 -54.83
C SER A 31 4.37 10.25 -54.00
N THR A 32 3.23 10.54 -54.61
CA THR A 32 1.87 10.16 -54.23
C THR A 32 1.63 8.69 -54.58
N SER A 33 1.06 7.93 -53.65
CA SER A 33 0.27 6.72 -53.95
C SER A 33 -0.75 6.56 -52.82
N ALA A 34 -1.95 7.11 -53.00
CA ALA A 34 -3.09 6.50 -53.69
C ALA A 34 -3.72 5.36 -52.89
N VAL A 35 -4.89 5.69 -52.34
CA VAL A 35 -5.92 4.81 -51.80
C VAL A 35 -6.25 3.68 -52.79
N SER A 36 -6.38 2.47 -52.30
CA SER A 36 -7.27 1.46 -52.89
C SER A 36 -7.77 0.52 -51.79
N GLN A 37 -9.05 0.67 -51.50
CA GLN A 37 -9.87 -0.29 -50.79
C GLN A 37 -10.02 -1.51 -51.68
N THR A 38 -9.76 -2.70 -51.15
CA THR A 38 -10.43 -3.91 -51.62
C THR A 38 -10.83 -4.73 -50.41
N ALA A 39 -12.14 -4.72 -50.16
CA ALA A 39 -12.82 -5.76 -49.41
C ALA A 39 -12.55 -7.10 -50.10
N ILE A 40 -12.21 -8.13 -49.33
CA ILE A 40 -12.29 -9.52 -49.76
C ILE A 40 -12.97 -10.33 -48.69
N ASN A 41 -13.99 -11.03 -49.16
CA ASN A 41 -15.03 -11.74 -48.45
C ASN A 41 -14.52 -12.76 -47.45
N ALA A 42 -15.24 -12.86 -46.34
CA ALA A 42 -15.21 -14.01 -45.45
C ALA A 42 -15.69 -15.29 -46.16
N PRO A 43 -14.97 -16.42 -46.05
CA PRO A 43 -15.58 -17.72 -46.21
C PRO A 43 -16.08 -18.20 -44.84
N ILE A 44 -17.41 -18.24 -44.71
CA ILE A 44 -18.10 -19.14 -43.78
C ILE A 44 -17.66 -20.56 -44.13
N LEU A 45 -17.08 -21.29 -43.18
CA LEU A 45 -17.14 -22.76 -43.16
C LEU A 45 -16.84 -23.30 -41.75
N ARG A 46 -17.92 -23.86 -41.18
CA ARG A 46 -17.98 -25.14 -40.47
C ARG A 46 -17.38 -25.22 -39.06
N ASN A 47 -18.27 -25.04 -38.08
CA ASN A 47 -18.17 -25.60 -36.74
C ASN A 47 -17.79 -27.08 -36.80
N HIS A 48 -16.55 -27.40 -36.46
CA HIS A 48 -16.19 -28.70 -35.94
C HIS A 48 -15.87 -28.55 -34.45
N ILE A 49 -16.78 -29.11 -33.67
CA ILE A 49 -16.72 -29.29 -32.23
C ILE A 49 -15.43 -30.06 -31.91
N PHE A 50 -14.44 -29.38 -31.33
CA PHE A 50 -13.35 -30.05 -30.66
C PHE A 50 -13.86 -30.52 -29.30
N ASN A 51 -14.16 -31.81 -29.25
CA ASN A 51 -14.36 -32.59 -28.03
C ASN A 51 -13.09 -32.52 -27.18
N LEU A 52 -13.01 -31.53 -26.30
CA LEU A 52 -12.12 -31.55 -25.16
C LEU A 52 -12.88 -32.23 -24.02
N SER A 53 -12.42 -33.44 -23.73
CA SER A 53 -12.86 -34.32 -22.65
C SER A 53 -13.11 -33.54 -21.35
N CYS A 54 -14.39 -33.32 -21.05
CA CYS A 54 -14.85 -32.97 -19.71
C CYS A 54 -14.57 -34.16 -18.81
N LYS A 55 -13.56 -34.05 -17.93
CA LYS A 55 -13.36 -35.02 -16.86
C LYS A 55 -14.56 -34.89 -15.91
N SER A 56 -15.37 -35.94 -15.91
CA SER A 56 -16.60 -36.07 -15.15
C SER A 56 -16.46 -35.72 -13.69
N PHE A 57 -17.45 -34.99 -13.22
CA PHE A 57 -17.87 -34.89 -11.82
C PHE A 57 -17.84 -36.27 -11.14
N HIS A 58 -17.21 -36.36 -9.97
CA HIS A 58 -17.33 -37.51 -9.09
C HIS A 58 -18.77 -37.63 -8.58
N THR A 59 -19.57 -38.48 -9.21
CA THR A 59 -20.84 -38.96 -8.65
C THR A 59 -20.53 -40.07 -7.65
N ILE A 60 -20.76 -39.80 -6.37
CA ILE A 60 -20.75 -40.81 -5.30
C ILE A 60 -21.90 -41.78 -5.59
N PRO A 61 -21.69 -43.11 -5.54
CA PRO A 61 -22.78 -44.06 -5.73
C PRO A 61 -23.72 -44.02 -4.53
N SER A 62 -25.00 -43.73 -4.76
CA SER A 62 -26.07 -43.95 -3.78
C SER A 62 -26.40 -45.44 -3.75
N LEU A 63 -25.84 -46.15 -2.76
CA LEU A 63 -26.24 -47.53 -2.48
C LEU A 63 -27.47 -47.53 -1.58
N SER A 64 -28.61 -47.91 -2.16
CA SER A 64 -29.83 -48.23 -1.43
C SER A 64 -29.76 -49.66 -0.89
N LYS A 65 -29.80 -49.80 0.44
CA LYS A 65 -30.19 -51.07 1.07
C LYS A 65 -31.00 -50.78 2.33
N ASN A 66 -32.27 -51.14 2.25
CA ASN A 66 -33.25 -51.05 3.31
C ASN A 66 -33.16 -52.32 4.17
N ARG A 67 -32.99 -52.20 5.50
CA ARG A 67 -33.63 -53.03 6.54
C ARG A 67 -33.20 -52.62 7.95
N ASP A 68 -34.20 -52.12 8.67
CA ASP A 68 -34.58 -52.36 10.07
C ASP A 68 -33.58 -52.20 11.23
N ARG A 69 -33.93 -51.19 12.04
CA ARG A 69 -33.86 -51.05 13.51
C ARG A 69 -32.51 -50.82 14.21
N ASP A 70 -32.49 -49.64 14.82
CA ASP A 70 -31.94 -49.33 16.14
C ASP A 70 -30.42 -49.50 16.32
N ALA A 71 -29.67 -48.64 15.63
CA ALA A 71 -28.41 -48.13 16.15
C ALA A 71 -28.27 -46.67 15.73
N ILE A 72 -28.42 -45.75 16.68
CA ILE A 72 -27.93 -44.39 16.55
C ILE A 72 -26.42 -44.53 16.28
N PRO A 73 -25.89 -44.15 15.10
CA PRO A 73 -24.46 -44.13 14.94
C PRO A 73 -23.97 -43.02 15.87
N ASP A 74 -23.21 -43.42 16.90
CA ASP A 74 -22.51 -42.49 17.77
C ASP A 74 -21.61 -41.63 16.88
N ASN A 75 -22.11 -40.45 16.54
CA ASN A 75 -21.41 -39.45 15.78
C ASN A 75 -20.51 -38.65 16.74
N SER A 76 -19.70 -39.37 17.51
CA SER A 76 -18.63 -38.82 18.34
C SER A 76 -17.38 -38.47 17.52
N HIS A 77 -17.44 -38.64 16.19
CA HIS A 77 -16.39 -38.30 15.24
C HIS A 77 -16.78 -37.18 14.26
N ARG A 78 -17.84 -36.41 14.55
CA ARG A 78 -17.96 -35.07 14.00
C ARG A 78 -16.94 -34.23 14.77
N THR A 79 -15.80 -34.00 14.13
CA THR A 79 -14.86 -32.92 14.51
C THR A 79 -15.69 -31.71 14.90
N SER A 80 -15.78 -31.41 16.19
CA SER A 80 -16.48 -30.21 16.61
C SER A 80 -15.67 -29.05 16.05
N PHE A 81 -16.30 -28.08 15.38
CA PHE A 81 -15.57 -26.93 14.81
C PHE A 81 -14.83 -26.13 15.90
N SER A 82 -15.20 -26.33 17.16
CA SER A 82 -14.52 -25.83 18.36
C SER A 82 -13.18 -26.53 18.65
N GLU A 83 -12.98 -27.77 18.23
CA GLU A 83 -11.71 -28.53 18.42
C GLU A 83 -10.68 -28.28 17.32
N LEU A 84 -11.06 -27.62 16.23
CA LEU A 84 -10.14 -27.22 15.15
C LEU A 84 -9.66 -25.77 15.29
N ASP A 85 -9.92 -25.14 16.44
CA ASP A 85 -9.37 -23.84 16.80
C ASP A 85 -7.95 -23.98 17.35
N VAL A 86 -7.02 -24.25 16.44
CA VAL A 86 -5.58 -24.39 16.72
C VAL A 86 -4.95 -23.07 17.20
N LEU A 87 -5.68 -21.94 17.14
CA LEU A 87 -5.20 -20.61 17.53
C LEU A 87 -5.82 -20.07 18.82
N GLY A 88 -6.81 -20.75 19.40
CA GLY A 88 -7.48 -20.32 20.64
C GLY A 88 -6.57 -20.23 21.88
N SER A 89 -5.30 -20.64 21.78
CA SER A 89 -4.28 -20.55 22.84
C SER A 89 -3.28 -19.41 22.66
N VAL A 90 -3.32 -18.68 21.54
CA VAL A 90 -2.40 -17.56 21.33
C VAL A 90 -2.93 -16.35 22.10
N PRO A 91 -2.17 -15.79 23.05
CA PRO A 91 -2.63 -14.61 23.77
C PRO A 91 -2.85 -13.48 22.77
N VAL A 92 -4.06 -12.90 22.75
CA VAL A 92 -4.35 -11.73 21.92
C VAL A 92 -3.35 -10.64 22.29
N PRO A 93 -2.62 -10.09 21.33
CA PRO A 93 -1.60 -9.12 21.65
C PRO A 93 -2.23 -7.86 22.24
N SER A 94 -1.58 -7.26 23.23
CA SER A 94 -2.04 -6.02 23.89
C SER A 94 -2.01 -4.78 22.98
N THR A 95 -1.63 -4.96 21.72
CA THR A 95 -1.57 -3.94 20.67
C THR A 95 -2.63 -4.13 19.58
N SER A 96 -3.59 -5.04 19.76
CA SER A 96 -4.69 -5.15 18.80
C SER A 96 -5.47 -3.84 18.77
N VAL A 97 -5.75 -3.36 17.55
CA VAL A 97 -6.51 -2.11 17.35
C VAL A 97 -7.99 -2.41 17.41
N ASP A 98 -8.67 -1.88 18.42
CA ASP A 98 -10.12 -2.04 18.60
C ASP A 98 -10.90 -0.97 17.82
N VAL A 99 -10.41 0.28 17.86
CA VAL A 99 -11.10 1.43 17.29
C VAL A 99 -10.12 2.29 16.49
N CYS A 100 -10.42 2.51 15.21
CA CYS A 100 -9.80 3.59 14.43
C CYS A 100 -10.69 4.84 14.53
N MET A 101 -10.26 5.80 15.34
CA MET A 101 -10.94 7.08 15.54
C MET A 101 -10.60 8.05 14.42
N HIS A 102 -11.23 9.23 14.43
CA HIS A 102 -10.88 10.30 13.48
C HIS A 102 -9.45 10.81 13.71
N ASP A 103 -9.03 10.95 14.96
CA ASP A 103 -7.76 11.55 15.39
C ASP A 103 -6.79 10.57 16.04
N GLY A 104 -7.03 9.27 15.92
CA GLY A 104 -6.13 8.28 16.48
C GLY A 104 -6.71 6.87 16.58
N PHE A 105 -6.27 6.13 17.60
CA PHE A 105 -6.45 4.70 17.73
C PHE A 105 -6.70 4.28 19.18
N GLY A 106 -7.72 3.45 19.39
CA GLY A 106 -7.95 2.75 20.66
C GLY A 106 -7.48 1.30 20.54
N LEU A 107 -6.69 0.84 21.51
CA LEU A 107 -6.14 -0.51 21.57
C LEU A 107 -6.86 -1.36 22.62
N ASN A 108 -6.83 -2.68 22.46
CA ASN A 108 -7.46 -3.64 23.38
C ASN A 108 -6.87 -3.64 24.80
N SER A 109 -5.67 -3.11 24.98
CA SER A 109 -5.06 -2.85 26.30
C SER A 109 -5.74 -1.70 27.07
N GLY A 110 -6.66 -0.96 26.44
CA GLY A 110 -7.23 0.27 26.98
C GLY A 110 -6.36 1.51 26.76
N ILE A 111 -5.21 1.37 26.08
CA ILE A 111 -4.36 2.49 25.66
C ILE A 111 -4.99 3.16 24.44
N THR A 112 -4.93 4.49 24.42
CA THR A 112 -5.41 5.31 23.31
C THR A 112 -4.30 6.22 22.80
N ILE A 113 -4.02 6.16 21.50
CA ILE A 113 -3.22 7.14 20.77
C ILE A 113 -4.20 8.17 20.21
N ALA A 114 -4.02 9.45 20.53
CA ALA A 114 -4.96 10.52 20.19
C ALA A 114 -4.21 11.80 19.79
N GLY A 115 -4.96 12.86 19.44
CA GLY A 115 -4.36 14.16 19.12
C GLY A 115 -3.82 14.27 17.70
N GLY A 116 -4.30 13.40 16.80
CA GLY A 116 -3.88 13.35 15.41
C GLY A 116 -2.60 12.56 15.17
N ASP A 117 -2.10 11.86 16.18
CA ASP A 117 -0.91 11.04 16.10
C ASP A 117 -1.18 9.73 15.35
N GLY A 118 -0.22 9.34 14.51
CA GLY A 118 -0.20 7.99 13.94
C GLY A 118 0.15 6.95 15.01
N ALA A 119 -0.11 5.69 14.70
CA ALA A 119 0.29 4.56 15.52
C ALA A 119 1.39 3.76 14.83
N LEU A 120 2.49 3.50 15.52
CA LEU A 120 3.50 2.52 15.12
C LEU A 120 3.43 1.36 16.11
N LEU A 121 2.99 0.19 15.63
CA LEU A 121 2.78 -1.02 16.41
C LEU A 121 3.86 -2.02 16.05
N VAL A 122 4.72 -2.38 17.01
CA VAL A 122 5.88 -3.25 16.79
C VAL A 122 6.15 -4.07 18.04
N ASN A 123 6.37 -5.38 17.89
CA ASN A 123 6.75 -6.28 18.99
C ASN A 123 5.81 -6.24 20.21
N GLY A 124 4.51 -6.04 19.98
CA GLY A 124 3.52 -5.94 21.05
C GLY A 124 3.59 -4.63 21.84
N GLU A 125 4.27 -3.62 21.32
CA GLU A 125 4.28 -2.24 21.84
C GLU A 125 3.63 -1.27 20.85
N ALA A 126 3.08 -0.18 21.37
CA ALA A 126 2.43 0.85 20.58
C ALA A 126 3.07 2.22 20.85
N PHE A 127 3.47 2.89 19.79
CA PHE A 127 4.13 4.19 19.82
C PHE A 127 3.30 5.22 19.06
N ALA A 128 3.24 6.45 19.58
CA ALA A 128 2.80 7.60 18.80
C ALA A 128 3.81 7.86 17.68
N TRP A 129 3.32 8.01 16.45
CA TRP A 129 4.13 8.11 15.24
C TRP A 129 3.75 9.33 14.42
N ARG A 130 4.75 10.17 14.13
CA ARG A 130 4.57 11.47 13.48
C ARG A 130 5.56 11.65 12.33
N PRO A 131 5.41 10.92 11.21
CA PRO A 131 6.34 10.98 10.09
C PRO A 131 6.45 12.38 9.46
N TRP A 132 5.41 13.21 9.60
CA TRP A 132 5.38 14.60 9.13
C TRP A 132 6.30 15.54 9.91
N GLU A 133 6.59 15.26 11.19
CA GLU A 133 7.51 16.10 11.97
C GLU A 133 8.95 16.01 11.43
N VAL A 134 9.33 14.84 10.90
CA VAL A 134 10.65 14.60 10.31
C VAL A 134 10.88 15.47 9.06
N SER A 135 9.85 15.62 8.23
CA SER A 135 9.91 16.49 7.03
C SER A 135 9.68 17.96 7.35
N GLY A 136 9.23 18.28 8.56
CA GLY A 136 8.83 19.62 9.00
C GLY A 136 7.58 20.15 8.29
N LYS A 137 6.81 19.28 7.63
CA LYS A 137 5.62 19.65 6.84
C LYS A 137 4.52 18.63 7.09
N MET A 138 3.29 19.10 7.24
CA MET A 138 2.08 18.27 7.31
C MET A 138 1.75 17.66 5.94
N LYS A 139 2.67 16.89 5.36
CA LYS A 139 2.55 16.33 4.01
C LYS A 139 3.16 14.93 3.97
N LEU A 140 2.36 13.95 3.59
CA LEU A 140 2.76 12.54 3.47
C LEU A 140 2.64 12.02 2.03
N VAL A 141 2.10 12.83 1.13
CA VAL A 141 1.90 12.45 -0.28
C VAL A 141 2.77 13.30 -1.18
N ASN A 142 3.54 12.68 -2.07
CA ASN A 142 4.36 13.40 -3.04
C ASN A 142 3.52 13.99 -4.19
N GLU A 143 4.17 14.74 -5.09
CA GLU A 143 3.51 15.37 -6.25
C GLU A 143 2.84 14.37 -7.22
N LYS A 144 3.23 13.08 -7.14
CA LYS A 144 2.68 12.00 -7.97
C LYS A 144 1.52 11.28 -7.30
N GLY A 145 1.04 11.76 -6.14
CA GLY A 145 -0.04 11.10 -5.40
C GLY A 145 0.39 9.81 -4.69
N GLN A 146 1.68 9.66 -4.39
CA GLN A 146 2.23 8.48 -3.72
C GLN A 146 2.58 8.80 -2.27
N PHE A 147 2.32 7.85 -1.36
CA PHE A 147 2.74 7.95 0.03
C PHE A 147 4.28 7.94 0.09
N GLU A 148 4.86 8.99 0.64
CA GLU A 148 6.30 9.17 0.74
C GLU A 148 6.64 9.79 2.09
N VAL A 149 7.39 9.02 2.88
CA VAL A 149 7.95 9.46 4.15
C VAL A 149 9.47 9.36 4.12
N PRO A 150 10.17 10.26 4.82
CA PRO A 150 11.62 10.18 5.00
C PRO A 150 12.02 8.88 5.71
N ALA A 151 13.24 8.39 5.46
CA ALA A 151 13.73 7.13 6.01
C ALA A 151 13.77 7.17 7.54
N GLU A 152 14.11 8.33 8.10
CA GLU A 152 14.23 8.58 9.53
C GLU A 152 12.89 8.40 10.26
N ALA A 153 11.75 8.53 9.57
CA ALA A 153 10.43 8.23 10.14
C ALA A 153 10.27 6.74 10.49
N PHE A 154 11.10 5.87 9.92
CA PHE A 154 11.16 4.43 10.17
C PHE A 154 12.41 4.01 10.94
N GLY A 155 13.15 4.97 11.52
CA GLY A 155 14.42 4.71 12.19
C GLY A 155 14.35 3.72 13.37
N LEU A 156 13.17 3.49 13.95
CA LEU A 156 12.97 2.42 14.93
C LEU A 156 13.38 1.04 14.36
N PHE A 157 13.08 0.77 13.10
CA PHE A 157 13.40 -0.51 12.47
C PHE A 157 14.90 -0.70 12.19
N ASP A 158 15.69 0.37 12.18
CA ASP A 158 17.15 0.28 12.02
C ASP A 158 17.82 -0.34 13.25
N VAL A 159 17.28 -0.06 14.44
CA VAL A 159 17.86 -0.48 15.73
C VAL A 159 17.18 -1.73 16.31
N LEU A 160 16.00 -2.08 15.82
CA LEU A 160 15.18 -3.15 16.37
C LEU A 160 15.63 -4.54 15.88
N TRP A 161 15.85 -5.46 16.82
CA TRP A 161 16.17 -6.87 16.56
C TRP A 161 15.38 -7.81 17.50
N PRO A 162 14.81 -8.92 17.00
CA PRO A 162 14.67 -9.28 15.59
C PRO A 162 13.76 -8.29 14.86
N ARG A 163 14.06 -8.03 13.59
CA ARG A 163 13.26 -7.12 12.77
C ARG A 163 12.03 -7.85 12.21
N PRO A 164 10.84 -7.22 12.19
CA PRO A 164 9.65 -7.74 11.53
C PRO A 164 9.93 -8.07 10.06
N ASP A 165 9.27 -9.09 9.51
CA ASP A 165 9.39 -9.46 8.10
C ASP A 165 8.33 -8.74 7.23
N LEU A 166 7.26 -8.25 7.84
CA LEU A 166 6.13 -7.60 7.18
C LEU A 166 5.68 -6.33 7.93
N LEU A 167 5.57 -5.24 7.18
CA LEU A 167 5.04 -3.96 7.64
C LEU A 167 3.73 -3.65 6.91
N VAL A 168 2.63 -3.56 7.65
CA VAL A 168 1.33 -3.09 7.15
C VAL A 168 1.24 -1.58 7.33
N ILE A 169 1.02 -0.83 6.26
CA ILE A 169 0.93 0.63 6.30
C ILE A 169 -0.50 1.06 6.02
N GLY A 170 -1.11 1.73 7.00
CA GLY A 170 -2.41 2.39 6.90
C GLY A 170 -2.24 3.87 6.59
N VAL A 171 -2.67 4.33 5.41
CA VAL A 171 -2.41 5.72 4.93
C VAL A 171 -3.60 6.68 5.11
N GLY A 172 -4.47 6.40 6.08
CA GLY A 172 -5.64 7.22 6.40
C GLY A 172 -6.93 6.68 5.77
N LYS A 173 -7.80 7.58 5.30
CA LYS A 173 -9.15 7.25 4.82
C LYS A 173 -9.19 6.41 3.54
N THR A 174 -8.23 6.59 2.65
CA THR A 174 -8.18 5.93 1.33
C THR A 174 -6.80 5.39 1.06
N ASN A 175 -6.71 4.22 0.43
CA ASN A 175 -5.43 3.62 0.07
C ASN A 175 -4.68 4.48 -0.96
N LEU A 176 -3.35 4.52 -0.85
CA LEU A 176 -2.45 5.25 -1.74
C LEU A 176 -1.26 4.35 -2.14
N PRO A 177 -0.74 4.50 -3.36
CA PRO A 177 0.46 3.79 -3.77
C PRO A 177 1.68 4.26 -2.97
N LEU A 178 2.54 3.34 -2.55
CA LEU A 178 3.82 3.67 -1.92
C LEU A 178 4.82 4.23 -2.94
N SER A 179 5.56 5.26 -2.57
CA SER A 179 6.65 5.78 -3.40
C SER A 179 7.76 4.73 -3.57
N PRO A 180 8.43 4.67 -4.73
CA PRO A 180 9.57 3.76 -4.92
C PRO A 180 10.70 4.01 -3.93
N ARG A 181 10.92 5.26 -3.51
CA ARG A 181 11.97 5.66 -2.58
C ARG A 181 11.75 5.04 -1.20
N THR A 182 10.56 5.24 -0.63
CA THR A 182 10.20 4.67 0.68
C THR A 182 10.19 3.13 0.61
N ARG A 183 9.65 2.56 -0.48
CA ARG A 183 9.67 1.09 -0.70
C ARG A 183 11.09 0.53 -0.71
N GLN A 184 12.03 1.18 -1.41
CA GLN A 184 13.41 0.74 -1.49
C GLN A 184 14.08 0.72 -0.12
N HIS A 185 13.86 1.75 0.70
CA HIS A 185 14.39 1.80 2.07
C HIS A 185 13.85 0.64 2.93
N LEU A 186 12.53 0.42 2.94
CA LEU A 186 11.92 -0.69 3.69
C LEU A 186 12.40 -2.06 3.18
N THR A 187 12.62 -2.20 1.87
CA THR A 187 13.17 -3.43 1.28
C THR A 187 14.63 -3.66 1.69
N GLN A 188 15.44 -2.61 1.80
CA GLN A 188 16.83 -2.70 2.31
C GLN A 188 16.86 -3.16 3.76
N LEU A 189 15.83 -2.81 4.53
CA LEU A 189 15.64 -3.34 5.88
C LEU A 189 15.15 -4.81 5.87
N GLY A 190 14.88 -5.40 4.72
CA GLY A 190 14.41 -6.79 4.61
C GLY A 190 12.92 -6.96 4.90
N MET A 191 12.17 -5.85 4.98
CA MET A 191 10.73 -5.87 5.26
C MET A 191 9.93 -5.89 3.97
N ARG A 192 8.89 -6.73 3.94
CA ARG A 192 7.80 -6.66 2.97
C ARG A 192 6.83 -5.57 3.41
N VAL A 193 6.14 -4.96 2.44
CA VAL A 193 5.24 -3.84 2.72
C VAL A 193 3.89 -4.07 2.07
N GLU A 194 2.83 -3.89 2.86
CA GLU A 194 1.45 -3.91 2.38
C GLU A 194 0.80 -2.54 2.63
N MET A 195 0.17 -1.99 1.59
CA MET A 195 -0.43 -0.66 1.62
C MET A 195 -1.95 -0.78 1.61
N LEU A 196 -2.60 -0.21 2.62
CA LEU A 196 -4.05 -0.18 2.77
C LEU A 196 -4.52 1.17 3.31
N ASP A 197 -5.81 1.43 3.22
CA ASP A 197 -6.46 2.40 4.10
C ASP A 197 -6.41 1.91 5.55
N THR A 198 -6.41 2.85 6.48
CA THR A 198 -6.08 2.59 7.89
C THR A 198 -6.99 1.57 8.56
N ARG A 199 -8.28 1.56 8.24
CA ARG A 199 -9.23 0.62 8.86
C ARG A 199 -8.95 -0.82 8.45
N ASN A 200 -8.64 -1.04 7.17
CA ASN A 200 -8.29 -2.36 6.66
C ASN A 200 -6.88 -2.77 7.09
N ALA A 201 -5.93 -1.84 7.14
CA ALA A 201 -4.59 -2.06 7.69
C ALA A 201 -4.63 -2.56 9.15
N ALA A 202 -5.43 -1.90 9.99
CA ALA A 202 -5.62 -2.30 11.38
C ALA A 202 -6.20 -3.72 11.51
N ALA A 203 -7.25 -4.03 10.73
CA ALA A 203 -7.84 -5.37 10.73
C ALA A 203 -6.84 -6.45 10.27
N GLN A 204 -6.07 -6.15 9.21
CA GLN A 204 -5.07 -7.07 8.69
C GLN A 204 -3.94 -7.30 9.70
N PHE A 205 -3.46 -6.24 10.35
CA PHE A 205 -2.46 -6.35 11.40
C PHE A 205 -2.96 -7.23 12.55
N ASN A 206 -4.19 -7.02 13.05
CA ASN A 206 -4.73 -7.81 14.16
C ASN A 206 -4.78 -9.30 13.84
N LEU A 207 -5.19 -9.66 12.62
CA LEU A 207 -5.20 -11.05 12.15
C LEU A 207 -3.76 -11.60 12.12
N LEU A 208 -2.86 -10.92 11.41
CA LEU A 208 -1.51 -11.41 11.20
C LEU A 208 -0.70 -11.50 12.50
N ALA A 209 -0.86 -10.53 13.40
CA ALA A 209 -0.21 -10.52 14.71
C ALA A 209 -0.70 -11.66 15.61
N THR A 210 -1.94 -12.13 15.41
CA THR A 210 -2.49 -13.30 16.11
C THR A 210 -2.00 -14.61 15.49
N GLU A 211 -1.92 -14.69 14.16
CA GLU A 211 -1.53 -15.92 13.44
C GLU A 211 -0.02 -16.18 13.43
N ARG A 212 0.80 -15.14 13.22
CA ARG A 212 2.26 -15.24 13.12
C ARG A 212 2.99 -14.79 14.38
N GLY A 213 2.32 -14.01 15.22
CA GLY A 213 2.92 -13.38 16.39
C GLY A 213 3.35 -11.92 16.12
N VAL A 214 3.46 -11.16 17.20
CA VAL A 214 3.73 -9.70 17.17
C VAL A 214 5.16 -9.32 16.80
N SER A 215 6.10 -10.26 16.85
CA SER A 215 7.50 -10.00 16.50
C SER A 215 7.74 -10.04 14.99
N ASP A 216 6.92 -10.79 14.25
CA ASP A 216 7.07 -10.96 12.80
C ASP A 216 6.38 -9.84 12.02
N VAL A 217 5.31 -9.26 12.56
CA VAL A 217 4.48 -8.27 11.86
C VAL A 217 4.41 -6.96 12.61
N ALA A 218 4.57 -5.86 11.89
CA ALA A 218 4.42 -4.50 12.38
C ALA A 218 3.34 -3.73 11.62
N ALA A 219 2.82 -2.67 12.22
CA ALA A 219 1.91 -1.75 11.55
C ALA A 219 2.32 -0.28 11.76
N ALA A 220 2.17 0.52 10.71
CA ALA A 220 2.34 1.98 10.77
C ALA A 220 1.07 2.63 10.21
N LEU A 221 0.30 3.30 11.07
CA LEU A 221 -1.07 3.73 10.79
C LEU A 221 -1.19 5.26 10.93
N ILE A 222 -1.71 5.90 9.89
CA ILE A 222 -2.08 7.32 9.90
C ILE A 222 -3.57 7.44 10.28
N PRO A 223 -3.99 8.38 11.15
CA PRO A 223 -5.39 8.53 11.52
C PRO A 223 -6.30 8.77 10.32
N ILE A 224 -7.56 8.34 10.44
CA ILE A 224 -8.53 8.43 9.34
C ILE A 224 -8.85 9.88 8.98
N GLY A 225 -8.84 10.79 9.96
CA GLY A 225 -9.09 12.22 9.78
C GLY A 225 -7.87 13.03 9.33
N TRP A 226 -6.78 12.37 8.89
CA TRP A 226 -5.62 13.07 8.36
C TRP A 226 -5.95 13.79 7.04
N GLU A 227 -5.62 15.07 7.00
CA GLU A 227 -5.74 15.92 5.81
C GLU A 227 -4.37 16.55 5.46
N GLU A 228 -3.97 16.44 4.20
CA GLU A 228 -2.71 17.01 3.72
C GLU A 228 -2.68 18.54 3.91
N GLY A 229 -1.61 19.05 4.51
CA GLY A 229 -1.38 20.46 4.82
C GLY A 229 -1.83 20.88 6.21
N SER A 230 -2.78 20.18 6.82
CA SER A 230 -3.41 20.57 8.09
C SER A 230 -3.25 19.53 9.21
N GLY A 231 -2.92 18.28 8.87
CA GLY A 231 -2.92 17.18 9.83
C GLY A 231 -4.36 16.74 10.15
N VAL A 232 -4.61 16.26 11.37
CA VAL A 232 -5.98 15.99 11.82
C VAL A 232 -6.61 17.27 12.35
N VAL A 233 -7.75 17.64 11.79
CA VAL A 233 -8.54 18.78 12.26
C VAL A 233 -9.67 18.25 13.14
N SER A 234 -9.66 18.64 14.42
CA SER A 234 -10.72 18.31 15.41
C SER A 234 -12.02 19.07 15.17
#